data_AF-A0A2T6E0E9-F1
#
_entry.id   AF-A0A2T6E0E9-F1
#
_cell.length_a   1.000
_cell.length_b   1.000
_cell.length_c   1.000
_cell.angle_alpha   90.00
_cell.angle_beta   90.00
_cell.angle_gamma   90.00
#
_symmetry.space_group_name_H-M   'P 1'
#
loop_
_entity.id
_entity.type
_entity.pdbx_description
1 polymer ?
#
loop_
_entity_poly.entity_id
_entity_poly.type
_entity_poly.pdbx_seq_one_letter_code
_entity_poly.pdbx_strand_id
1 'polypeptide(L)'
;MPSHLLRRSFWIAGLSAGVAFGQTSPIEAPASLKPPQEQATTAPKATRNASADLHAALSAGFKFDDPAAAKKKKEEEETDPDVDLRDVDKPRNAIVRLPKFVVQGERPPVFAEKDINTKKGLADLAVKRYLSSVGQALNKYHLPLIGMSQEQLALMMYEEDQRLKDMKDFGEKVYLYRQAGDKTGADALQKDIDRTFMRTSTFADPPK
;
A
#
# COMPACT_ATOMS: atom_id res chain seq x y z
N MET A 1 -47.11 -29.80 -62.41
CA MET A 1 -46.40 -30.84 -63.20
C MET A 1 -45.17 -30.19 -63.82
N PRO A 2 -43.94 -30.70 -63.67
CA PRO A 2 -43.32 -31.37 -62.52
C PRO A 2 -41.90 -30.81 -62.14
N SER A 3 -41.50 -31.06 -60.88
CA SER A 3 -40.16 -31.40 -60.30
C SER A 3 -38.84 -30.84 -60.88
N HIS A 4 -37.79 -30.47 -60.12
CA HIS A 4 -37.07 -31.18 -59.02
C HIS A 4 -36.30 -30.13 -58.17
N LEU A 5 -36.44 -30.00 -56.84
CA LEU A 5 -35.83 -30.80 -55.75
C LEU A 5 -34.34 -31.12 -55.92
N LEU A 6 -33.46 -30.30 -55.33
CA LEU A 6 -32.10 -30.72 -54.95
C LEU A 6 -31.93 -30.60 -53.43
N ARG A 7 -32.04 -31.75 -52.76
CA ARG A 7 -31.73 -31.96 -51.36
C ARG A 7 -30.21 -31.94 -51.17
N ARG A 8 -29.71 -31.09 -50.28
CA ARG A 8 -28.36 -31.25 -49.70
C ARG A 8 -28.49 -31.76 -48.27
N SER A 9 -28.49 -33.08 -48.17
CA SER A 9 -28.29 -33.85 -46.96
C SER A 9 -26.79 -34.09 -46.77
N PHE A 10 -26.20 -33.59 -45.69
CA PHE A 10 -24.91 -34.08 -45.20
C PHE A 10 -24.97 -34.25 -43.67
N TRP A 11 -25.25 -35.51 -43.31
CA TRP A 11 -24.65 -36.32 -42.25
C TRP A 11 -24.28 -35.67 -40.91
N ILE A 12 -25.08 -36.07 -39.91
CA ILE A 12 -24.73 -36.20 -38.51
C ILE A 12 -23.65 -37.28 -38.38
N ALA A 13 -22.49 -36.92 -37.81
CA ALA A 13 -21.56 -37.88 -37.24
C ALA A 13 -21.48 -37.60 -35.74
N GLY A 14 -22.20 -38.41 -34.96
CA GLY A 14 -21.94 -38.57 -33.55
C GLY A 14 -20.74 -39.51 -33.37
N LEU A 15 -19.76 -39.10 -32.58
CA LEU A 15 -18.88 -40.03 -31.90
C LEU A 15 -18.70 -39.58 -30.45
N SER A 16 -19.12 -40.49 -29.59
CA SER A 16 -19.10 -40.48 -28.14
C SER A 16 -17.72 -40.73 -27.54
N ALA A 17 -17.59 -40.28 -26.28
CA ALA A 17 -16.80 -40.84 -25.19
C ALA A 17 -15.29 -40.54 -25.12
N GLY A 18 -14.88 -40.05 -23.94
CA GLY A 18 -13.49 -40.08 -23.51
C GLY A 18 -13.10 -39.00 -22.51
N VAL A 19 -13.68 -39.03 -21.30
CA VAL A 19 -13.07 -38.37 -20.13
C VAL A 19 -11.85 -39.21 -19.74
N ALA A 20 -10.65 -38.65 -19.80
CA ALA A 20 -9.47 -39.23 -19.17
C ALA A 20 -8.65 -38.12 -18.52
N PHE A 21 -8.73 -38.13 -17.20
CA PHE A 21 -7.95 -37.35 -16.24
C PHE A 21 -6.59 -38.05 -16.05
N GLY A 22 -5.50 -37.30 -16.05
CA GLY A 22 -4.14 -37.79 -15.79
C GLY A 22 -3.12 -36.99 -16.60
N GLN A 23 -1.94 -36.59 -16.12
CA GLN A 23 -1.18 -37.06 -14.98
C GLN A 23 -0.36 -35.90 -14.40
N THR A 24 -0.41 -35.76 -13.08
CA THR A 24 0.58 -35.04 -12.28
C THR A 24 1.91 -35.81 -12.35
N SER A 25 2.99 -35.12 -12.67
CA SER A 25 4.36 -35.66 -12.63
C SER A 25 4.71 -36.19 -11.22
N PRO A 26 5.22 -37.43 -11.10
CA PRO A 26 5.67 -37.96 -9.82
C PRO A 26 7.05 -37.39 -9.46
N ILE A 27 7.16 -36.88 -8.23
CA ILE A 27 8.42 -36.60 -7.55
C ILE A 27 9.06 -37.94 -7.19
N GLU A 28 10.20 -38.23 -7.82
CA GLU A 28 11.03 -39.38 -7.50
C GLU A 28 12.14 -38.94 -6.55
N ALA A 29 12.08 -39.45 -5.33
CA ALA A 29 13.16 -39.42 -4.35
C ALA A 29 13.74 -40.83 -4.22
N PRO A 30 15.06 -41.01 -4.31
CA PRO A 30 15.69 -42.22 -3.80
C PRO A 30 16.50 -41.97 -2.52
N ALA A 31 16.12 -42.76 -1.52
CA ALA A 31 16.99 -43.49 -0.61
C ALA A 31 17.80 -42.73 0.47
N SER A 32 17.33 -42.96 1.70
CA SER A 32 17.99 -42.82 2.99
C SER A 32 19.28 -43.66 3.10
N LEU A 33 20.36 -43.03 3.56
CA LEU A 33 21.53 -43.69 4.15
C LEU A 33 21.84 -43.06 5.51
N LYS A 34 21.91 -43.91 6.54
CA LYS A 34 22.25 -43.58 7.94
C LYS A 34 23.77 -43.26 8.08
N PRO A 35 24.20 -42.57 9.16
CA PRO A 35 25.46 -41.85 9.26
C PRO A 35 26.61 -42.67 9.89
N PRO A 36 27.86 -42.28 9.61
CA PRO A 36 28.96 -42.47 10.57
C PRO A 36 29.65 -41.14 10.98
N GLN A 37 29.59 -40.90 12.30
CA GLN A 37 30.65 -40.40 13.19
C GLN A 37 31.41 -39.07 12.89
N GLU A 38 31.04 -38.06 13.69
CA GLU A 38 31.88 -37.41 14.71
C GLU A 38 33.40 -37.36 14.48
N GLN A 39 33.89 -36.20 13.99
CA GLN A 39 35.23 -35.69 14.28
C GLN A 39 35.15 -34.20 14.59
N ALA A 40 35.33 -33.86 15.87
CA ALA A 40 35.68 -32.52 16.30
C ALA A 40 37.14 -32.23 15.94
N THR A 41 37.43 -31.10 15.28
CA THR A 41 38.67 -30.33 15.46
C THR A 41 38.62 -28.94 14.80
N THR A 42 38.94 -27.94 15.63
CA THR A 42 39.39 -26.56 15.31
C THR A 42 38.37 -25.54 14.78
N ALA A 43 38.04 -24.57 15.65
CA ALA A 43 37.42 -23.30 15.29
C ALA A 43 38.33 -22.49 14.34
N PRO A 44 37.79 -21.73 13.38
CA PRO A 44 38.60 -20.90 12.51
C PRO A 44 39.23 -19.76 13.32
N LYS A 45 40.56 -19.77 13.45
CA LYS A 45 41.31 -18.59 13.92
C LYS A 45 41.11 -17.49 12.88
N ALA A 46 40.41 -16.43 13.25
CA ALA A 46 40.26 -15.24 12.42
C ALA A 46 41.64 -14.58 12.20
N THR A 47 42.27 -14.88 11.07
CA THR A 47 43.43 -14.12 10.58
C THR A 47 42.92 -12.79 10.04
N ARG A 48 42.87 -11.77 10.91
CA ARG A 48 42.77 -10.39 10.42
C ARG A 48 44.14 -10.01 9.89
N ASN A 49 44.28 -9.98 8.56
CA ASN A 49 45.43 -9.40 7.89
C ASN A 49 45.31 -7.87 7.97
N ALA A 50 45.54 -7.29 9.15
CA ALA A 50 45.77 -5.86 9.30
C ALA A 50 47.29 -5.65 9.25
N SER A 51 47.77 -4.79 8.34
CA SER A 51 49.20 -4.44 8.29
C SER A 51 49.62 -3.75 9.59
N ALA A 52 50.87 -4.00 10.03
CA ALA A 52 51.42 -3.41 11.25
C ALA A 52 51.34 -1.88 11.25
N ASP A 53 51.50 -1.27 10.07
CA ASP A 53 51.38 0.18 9.88
C ASP A 53 49.96 0.71 10.13
N LEU A 54 48.93 -0.07 9.77
CA LEU A 54 47.53 0.29 10.03
C LEU A 54 47.21 0.23 11.53
N HIS A 55 47.77 -0.75 12.24
CA HIS A 55 47.64 -0.85 13.68
C HIS A 55 48.36 0.28 14.42
N ALA A 56 49.55 0.67 13.95
CA ALA A 56 50.30 1.80 14.52
C ALA A 56 49.59 3.14 14.29
N ALA A 57 49.00 3.35 13.12
CA ALA A 57 48.23 4.56 12.83
C ALA A 57 46.95 4.68 13.68
N LEU A 58 46.30 3.55 13.99
CA LEU A 58 45.10 3.54 14.82
C LEU A 58 45.42 3.72 16.31
N SER A 59 46.53 3.14 16.79
CA SER A 59 46.97 3.26 18.19
C SER A 59 47.65 4.60 18.48
N ALA A 60 48.12 5.32 17.46
CA ALA A 60 48.74 6.63 17.61
C ALA A 60 47.80 7.70 18.20
N GLY A 61 46.48 7.47 18.20
CA GLY A 61 45.50 8.25 18.96
C GLY A 61 45.43 9.73 18.58
N PHE A 62 44.34 10.17 17.96
CA PHE A 62 44.16 11.59 17.64
C PHE A 62 43.79 12.37 18.91
N LYS A 63 44.49 13.47 19.19
CA LYS A 63 44.01 14.46 20.16
C LYS A 63 42.89 15.26 19.51
N PHE A 64 41.66 15.04 19.97
CA PHE A 64 40.52 15.86 19.60
C PHE A 64 40.54 17.12 20.48
N ASP A 65 40.88 18.26 19.89
CA ASP A 65 40.67 19.54 20.57
C ASP A 65 39.17 19.86 20.48
N ASP A 66 38.46 19.63 21.58
CA ASP A 66 37.04 19.97 21.72
C ASP A 66 36.84 21.50 21.59
N PRO A 67 36.22 22.03 20.52
CA PRO A 67 35.82 23.43 20.47
C PRO A 67 34.68 23.75 21.46
N ALA A 68 34.14 22.73 22.13
CA ALA A 68 33.03 22.84 23.08
C ALA A 68 33.42 23.52 24.41
N ALA A 69 34.71 23.58 24.76
CA ALA A 69 35.14 24.26 25.99
C ALA A 69 34.99 25.80 25.91
N ALA A 70 35.02 26.38 24.70
CA ALA A 70 34.93 27.83 24.50
C ALA A 70 33.51 28.37 24.35
N LYS A 71 32.49 27.50 24.16
CA LYS A 71 31.10 27.93 23.90
C LYS A 71 30.19 28.03 25.12
N LYS A 72 30.65 27.63 26.32
CA LYS A 72 29.81 27.60 27.54
C LYS A 72 29.44 28.97 28.16
N LYS A 73 29.56 30.09 27.42
CA LYS A 73 29.30 31.43 27.98
C LYS A 73 28.35 32.33 27.18
N LYS A 74 27.71 31.85 26.11
CA LYS A 74 26.62 32.54 25.41
C LYS A 74 25.63 31.49 24.91
N GLU A 75 24.35 31.84 24.85
CA GLU A 75 23.15 30.98 24.62
C GLU A 75 22.58 30.50 25.99
N GLU A 76 21.67 31.14 26.74
CA GLU A 76 20.63 32.16 26.47
C GLU A 76 20.07 32.11 25.05
N GLU A 77 19.35 31.05 24.70
CA GLU A 77 18.44 31.05 23.56
C GLU A 77 17.25 30.13 23.82
N GLU A 78 16.07 30.75 23.81
CA GLU A 78 14.72 30.23 23.57
C GLU A 78 14.39 28.80 24.04
N THR A 79 13.76 28.73 25.21
CA THR A 79 12.85 27.64 25.57
C THR A 79 11.78 27.47 24.48
N ASP A 80 11.85 26.34 23.77
CA ASP A 80 10.75 25.79 22.99
C ASP A 80 9.44 25.82 23.83
N PRO A 81 8.31 26.33 23.30
CA PRO A 81 7.05 26.43 24.07
C PRO A 81 6.38 25.07 24.39
N ASP A 82 7.01 23.94 24.06
CA ASP A 82 6.46 22.58 24.22
C ASP A 82 7.27 21.69 25.20
N VAL A 83 7.98 22.27 26.17
CA VAL A 83 8.61 21.48 27.26
C VAL A 83 7.58 21.20 28.35
N ASP A 84 6.96 20.01 28.32
CA ASP A 84 6.10 19.53 29.42
C ASP A 84 6.92 19.42 30.71
N LEU A 85 6.58 20.22 31.72
CA LEU A 85 7.27 20.28 33.02
C LEU A 85 7.28 18.93 33.78
N ARG A 86 6.44 17.96 33.38
CA ARG A 86 6.41 16.59 33.94
C ARG A 86 7.56 15.70 33.45
N ASP A 87 8.26 16.10 32.39
CA ASP A 87 9.42 15.42 31.81
C ASP A 87 10.76 15.87 32.43
N VAL A 88 10.74 16.88 33.30
CA VAL A 88 11.92 17.49 33.93
C VAL A 88 12.41 16.69 35.15
N ASP A 89 11.52 15.92 35.79
CA ASP A 89 11.77 15.28 37.09
C ASP A 89 11.95 13.74 37.01
N LYS A 90 12.02 13.16 35.81
CA LYS A 90 12.44 11.74 35.65
C LYS A 90 13.94 11.71 35.36
N PRO A 91 14.73 10.82 36.01
CA PRO A 91 16.09 10.58 35.57
C PRO A 91 16.00 10.10 34.12
N ARG A 92 16.42 10.98 33.21
CA ARG A 92 16.42 10.69 31.78
C ARG A 92 17.31 9.46 31.59
N ASN A 93 16.72 8.33 31.25
CA ASN A 93 17.46 7.22 30.64
C ASN A 93 18.37 7.87 29.58
N ALA A 94 19.68 7.60 29.59
CA ALA A 94 20.70 8.26 28.75
C ALA A 94 20.51 8.03 27.22
N ILE A 95 19.31 7.62 26.81
CA ILE A 95 18.85 7.46 25.45
C ILE A 95 18.73 8.85 24.84
N VAL A 96 19.74 9.22 24.06
CA VAL A 96 19.73 10.40 23.19
C VAL A 96 18.52 10.28 22.26
N ARG A 97 17.57 11.21 22.38
CA ARG A 97 16.40 11.28 21.48
C ARG A 97 16.86 11.94 20.18
N LEU A 98 16.76 11.20 19.09
CA LEU A 98 17.08 11.74 17.77
C LEU A 98 16.01 12.75 17.34
N PRO A 99 16.38 13.80 16.59
CA PRO A 99 15.42 14.70 15.96
C PRO A 99 14.54 13.94 14.97
N LYS A 100 13.26 14.33 14.91
CA LYS A 100 12.29 13.73 13.98
C LYS A 100 12.53 14.31 12.59
N PHE A 101 12.94 13.48 11.64
CA PHE A 101 13.05 13.87 10.24
C PHE A 101 11.89 13.28 9.44
N VAL A 102 11.22 14.11 8.64
CA VAL A 102 10.23 13.69 7.66
C VAL A 102 10.85 13.83 6.29
N VAL A 103 10.99 12.72 5.57
CA VAL A 103 11.40 12.77 4.16
C VAL A 103 10.17 13.06 3.34
N GLN A 104 10.11 14.26 2.77
CA GLN A 104 9.10 14.63 1.79
C GLN A 104 9.62 14.22 0.41
N GLY A 105 8.84 13.41 -0.30
CA GLY A 105 9.13 13.00 -1.66
C GLY A 105 7.85 12.94 -2.47
N GLU A 106 7.96 13.22 -3.78
CA GLU A 106 6.86 13.04 -4.70
C GLU A 106 6.55 11.55 -4.81
N ARG A 107 5.29 11.17 -4.56
CA ARG A 107 4.87 9.78 -4.76
C ARG A 107 4.87 9.51 -6.26
N PRO A 108 5.39 8.35 -6.70
CA PRO A 108 5.26 7.98 -8.10
C PRO A 108 3.77 7.98 -8.50
N PRO A 109 3.46 8.32 -9.76
CA PRO A 109 2.07 8.39 -10.20
C PRO A 109 1.42 7.02 -10.06
N VAL A 110 0.41 6.94 -9.20
CA VAL A 110 -0.42 5.74 -9.04
C VAL A 110 -1.54 5.85 -10.07
N PHE A 111 -1.51 4.98 -11.08
CA PHE A 111 -2.57 4.94 -12.08
C PHE A 111 -3.87 4.45 -11.43
N ALA A 112 -4.86 5.34 -11.34
CA ALA A 112 -6.18 4.94 -10.88
C ALA A 112 -6.93 4.24 -12.01
N GLU A 113 -7.87 3.37 -11.67
CA GLU A 113 -8.66 2.63 -12.66
C GLU A 113 -9.49 3.56 -13.56
N LYS A 114 -9.83 4.76 -13.07
CA LYS A 114 -10.47 5.84 -13.84
C LYS A 114 -9.56 6.46 -14.91
N ASP A 115 -8.26 6.44 -14.69
CA ASP A 115 -7.28 7.02 -15.62
C ASP A 115 -6.84 6.00 -16.67
N ILE A 116 -6.93 4.70 -16.35
CA ILE A 116 -6.56 3.60 -17.25
C ILE A 116 -7.72 3.25 -18.20
N ASN A 117 -8.95 3.25 -17.69
CA ASN A 117 -10.11 2.75 -18.43
C ASN A 117 -10.86 3.87 -19.16
N THR A 118 -11.38 3.54 -20.35
CA THR A 118 -12.40 4.39 -20.98
C THR A 118 -13.68 4.40 -20.15
N LYS A 119 -14.53 5.42 -20.31
CA LYS A 119 -15.82 5.52 -19.58
C LYS A 119 -16.68 4.24 -19.72
N LYS A 120 -16.70 3.64 -20.92
CA LYS A 120 -17.41 2.38 -21.18
C LYS A 120 -16.73 1.19 -20.50
N GLY A 121 -15.40 1.09 -20.61
CA GLY A 121 -14.64 0.02 -19.95
C GLY A 121 -14.76 0.07 -18.43
N LEU A 122 -14.86 1.27 -17.85
CA LEU A 122 -15.08 1.47 -16.42
C LEU A 122 -16.50 1.04 -16.02
N ALA A 123 -17.52 1.39 -16.79
CA ALA A 123 -18.89 0.93 -16.56
C ALA A 123 -18.99 -0.61 -16.61
N ASP A 124 -18.38 -1.24 -17.61
CA ASP A 124 -18.32 -2.71 -17.72
C ASP A 124 -17.60 -3.36 -16.53
N LEU A 125 -16.49 -2.75 -16.07
CA LEU A 125 -15.75 -3.19 -14.90
C LEU A 125 -16.60 -3.05 -13.62
N ALA A 126 -17.29 -1.92 -13.47
CA ALA A 126 -18.15 -1.65 -12.33
C ALA A 126 -19.33 -2.64 -12.29
N VAL A 127 -19.99 -2.91 -13.41
CA VAL A 127 -21.08 -3.90 -13.51
C VAL A 127 -20.60 -5.28 -13.09
N LYS A 128 -19.39 -5.69 -13.51
CA LYS A 128 -18.79 -6.97 -13.10
C LYS A 128 -18.46 -7.05 -11.60
N ARG A 129 -18.18 -5.93 -10.95
CA ARG A 129 -17.81 -5.88 -9.52
C ARG A 129 -19.00 -5.78 -8.58
N TYR A 130 -19.97 -4.93 -8.90
CA TYR A 130 -21.04 -4.56 -7.98
C TYR A 130 -22.37 -5.25 -8.28
N LEU A 131 -22.63 -5.66 -9.53
CA LEU A 131 -23.86 -6.39 -9.86
C LEU A 131 -23.58 -7.89 -9.94
N SER A 132 -24.35 -8.67 -9.18
CA SER A 132 -24.39 -10.12 -9.33
C SER A 132 -25.01 -10.50 -10.67
N SER A 133 -24.75 -11.73 -11.16
CA SER A 133 -25.33 -12.23 -12.41
C SER A 133 -26.86 -12.15 -12.45
N VAL A 134 -27.51 -12.33 -11.30
CA VAL A 134 -28.97 -12.17 -11.14
C VAL A 134 -29.38 -10.70 -11.22
N GLY A 135 -28.63 -9.80 -10.58
CA GLY A 135 -28.84 -8.35 -10.68
C GLY A 135 -28.65 -7.82 -12.10
N GLN A 136 -27.70 -8.39 -12.85
CA GLN A 136 -27.49 -8.07 -14.26
C GLN A 136 -28.63 -8.57 -15.16
N ALA A 137 -29.21 -9.73 -14.85
CA ALA A 137 -30.31 -10.27 -15.64
C ALA A 137 -31.62 -9.50 -15.41
N LEU A 138 -31.93 -9.18 -14.16
CA LEU A 138 -33.18 -8.49 -13.78
C LEU A 138 -33.28 -7.11 -14.40
N ASN A 139 -32.14 -6.44 -14.46
CA ASN A 139 -32.05 -5.04 -14.79
C ASN A 139 -31.76 -4.87 -16.31
N LYS A 140 -31.75 -5.98 -17.08
CA LYS A 140 -31.52 -6.01 -18.54
C LYS A 140 -32.73 -5.48 -19.30
N TYR A 141 -33.91 -5.65 -18.72
CA TYR A 141 -35.19 -5.19 -19.26
C TYR A 141 -35.61 -3.82 -18.71
N HIS A 142 -34.68 -3.01 -18.19
CA HIS A 142 -34.99 -1.66 -17.73
C HIS A 142 -35.53 -0.81 -18.89
N LEU A 143 -36.56 -0.01 -18.62
CA LEU A 143 -37.08 0.94 -19.59
C LEU A 143 -36.17 2.19 -19.58
N PRO A 144 -35.69 2.66 -20.74
CA PRO A 144 -34.76 3.80 -20.81
C PRO A 144 -35.34 5.14 -20.33
N LEU A 145 -36.65 5.21 -20.05
CA LEU A 145 -37.32 6.39 -19.50
C LEU A 145 -37.69 6.26 -18.00
N ILE A 146 -37.58 5.07 -17.40
CA ILE A 146 -37.98 4.83 -16.00
C ILE A 146 -36.85 4.08 -15.29
N GLY A 147 -36.05 4.83 -14.54
CA GLY A 147 -34.98 4.29 -13.69
C GLY A 147 -33.56 4.55 -14.19
N MET A 148 -32.57 4.20 -13.37
CA MET A 148 -31.15 4.23 -13.74
C MET A 148 -30.77 2.94 -14.45
N SER A 149 -29.95 3.03 -15.50
CA SER A 149 -29.41 1.82 -16.14
C SER A 149 -28.46 1.08 -15.21
N GLN A 150 -28.20 -0.20 -15.51
CA GLN A 150 -27.25 -1.01 -14.73
C GLN A 150 -25.87 -0.38 -14.64
N GLU A 151 -25.40 0.13 -15.77
CA GLU A 151 -24.10 0.78 -15.89
C GLU A 151 -24.05 2.03 -15.03
N GLN A 152 -25.10 2.86 -15.06
CA GLN A 152 -25.19 4.06 -14.22
C GLN A 152 -25.25 3.73 -12.73
N LEU A 153 -26.03 2.72 -12.35
CA LEU A 153 -26.11 2.29 -10.95
C LEU A 153 -24.75 1.75 -10.48
N ALA A 154 -24.10 0.91 -11.29
CA ALA A 154 -22.79 0.36 -10.99
C ALA A 154 -21.71 1.46 -10.90
N LEU A 155 -21.77 2.44 -11.80
CA LEU A 155 -20.90 3.61 -11.76
C LEU A 155 -21.08 4.41 -10.48
N MET A 156 -22.32 4.65 -10.05
CA MET A 156 -22.59 5.34 -8.79
C MET A 156 -22.04 4.57 -7.58
N MET A 157 -22.19 3.24 -7.56
CA MET A 157 -21.62 2.39 -6.51
C MET A 157 -20.08 2.42 -6.52
N TYR A 158 -19.48 2.41 -7.71
CA TYR A 158 -18.04 2.53 -7.90
C TYR A 158 -17.51 3.87 -7.40
N GLU A 159 -18.16 4.97 -7.77
CA GLU A 159 -17.78 6.33 -7.36
C GLU A 159 -17.82 6.48 -5.85
N GLU A 160 -18.83 5.91 -5.19
CA GLU A 160 -18.92 5.91 -3.73
C GLU A 160 -17.81 5.07 -3.08
N ASP A 161 -17.46 3.91 -3.64
CA ASP A 161 -16.33 3.10 -3.14
C ASP A 161 -14.98 3.81 -3.34
N GLN A 162 -14.79 4.51 -4.46
CA GLN A 162 -13.61 5.37 -4.66
C GLN A 162 -13.56 6.50 -3.64
N ARG A 163 -14.69 7.15 -3.35
CA ARG A 163 -14.80 8.18 -2.30
C ARG A 163 -14.37 7.65 -0.95
N LEU A 164 -14.80 6.45 -0.58
CA LEU A 164 -14.44 5.80 0.69
C LEU A 164 -12.94 5.46 0.75
N LYS A 165 -12.36 4.98 -0.35
CA LYS A 165 -10.91 4.71 -0.45
C LYS A 165 -10.10 5.99 -0.32
N ASP A 166 -10.45 7.04 -1.06
CA ASP A 166 -9.79 8.33 -0.98
C ASP A 166 -9.84 8.89 0.45
N MET A 167 -11.02 8.85 1.09
CA MET A 167 -11.19 9.30 2.48
C MET A 167 -10.31 8.51 3.46
N LYS A 168 -10.17 7.19 3.27
CA LYS A 168 -9.27 6.36 4.07
C LYS A 168 -7.80 6.75 3.86
N ASP A 169 -7.38 6.90 2.61
CA ASP A 169 -5.99 7.28 2.27
C ASP A 169 -5.63 8.66 2.84
N PHE A 170 -6.56 9.61 2.82
CA PHE A 170 -6.36 10.91 3.46
C PHE A 170 -6.35 10.83 4.98
N GLY A 171 -7.18 9.99 5.60
CA GLY A 171 -7.13 9.72 7.04
C GLY A 171 -5.79 9.14 7.49
N GLU A 172 -5.20 8.24 6.70
CA GLU A 172 -3.84 7.72 6.93
C GLU A 172 -2.78 8.83 6.83
N LYS A 173 -2.91 9.75 5.86
CA LYS A 173 -2.02 10.91 5.76
C LYS A 173 -2.12 11.81 7.00
N VAL A 174 -3.33 12.15 7.45
CA VAL A 174 -3.55 12.95 8.66
C VAL A 174 -2.89 12.28 9.87
N TYR A 175 -3.06 10.97 10.01
CA TYR A 175 -2.40 10.19 11.07
C TYR A 175 -0.87 10.31 11.01
N LEU A 176 -0.27 10.18 9.83
CA LEU A 176 1.18 10.33 9.64
C LEU A 176 1.68 11.74 9.95
N TYR A 177 0.96 12.79 9.55
CA TYR A 177 1.30 14.18 9.89
C TYR A 177 1.29 14.41 11.42
N ARG A 178 0.28 13.87 12.11
CA ARG A 178 0.21 13.92 13.59
C ARG A 178 1.37 13.19 14.25
N GLN A 179 1.73 12.01 13.74
CA GLN A 179 2.86 11.23 14.27
C GLN A 179 4.21 11.93 14.03
N ALA A 180 4.36 12.57 12.87
CA ALA A 180 5.52 13.38 12.51
C ALA A 180 5.67 14.63 13.39
N GLY A 181 4.59 15.13 13.99
CA GLY A 181 4.57 16.31 14.85
C GLY A 181 4.03 17.57 14.16
N ASP A 182 3.64 17.49 12.88
CA ASP A 182 2.99 18.58 12.15
C ASP A 182 1.48 18.59 12.41
N LYS A 183 1.10 19.16 13.56
CA LYS A 183 -0.30 19.23 14.01
C LYS A 183 -1.13 20.21 13.15
N THR A 184 -0.54 21.32 12.72
CA THR A 184 -1.23 22.35 11.94
C THR A 184 -1.55 21.85 10.54
N GLY A 185 -0.60 21.16 9.88
CA GLY A 185 -0.83 20.51 8.60
C GLY A 185 -1.87 19.40 8.67
N ALA A 186 -1.85 18.61 9.75
CA ALA A 186 -2.86 17.58 9.99
C ALA A 186 -4.28 18.15 10.12
N ASP A 187 -4.45 19.25 10.87
CA ASP A 187 -5.76 19.86 11.08
C ASP A 187 -6.26 20.60 9.84
N ALA A 188 -5.37 21.21 9.04
CA ALA A 188 -5.72 21.78 7.75
C ALA A 188 -6.20 20.70 6.78
N LEU A 189 -5.45 19.60 6.65
CA LEU A 189 -5.82 18.47 5.81
C LEU A 189 -7.14 17.84 6.26
N GLN A 190 -7.36 17.70 7.56
CA GLN A 190 -8.64 17.20 8.09
C GLN A 190 -9.83 18.09 7.67
N LYS A 191 -9.68 19.42 7.75
CA LYS A 191 -10.72 20.36 7.32
C LYS A 191 -10.99 20.25 5.82
N ASP A 192 -9.95 20.07 5.00
CA ASP A 192 -10.10 19.92 3.55
C ASP A 192 -10.81 18.60 3.18
N ILE A 193 -10.51 17.50 3.88
CA ILE A 193 -11.23 16.22 3.76
C ILE A 193 -12.71 16.42 4.10
N ASP A 194 -13.00 17.02 5.26
CA ASP A 194 -14.37 17.21 5.73
C ASP A 194 -15.16 18.10 4.76
N ARG A 195 -14.54 19.15 4.23
CA ARG A 195 -15.16 20.04 3.22
C ARG A 195 -15.41 19.33 1.89
N THR A 196 -14.55 18.42 1.48
CA THR A 196 -14.63 17.75 0.16
C THR A 196 -15.60 16.57 0.18
N PHE A 197 -15.54 15.75 1.23
CA PHE A 197 -16.23 14.46 1.28
C PHE A 197 -17.51 14.46 2.11
N MET A 198 -17.65 15.36 3.10
CA MET A 198 -18.86 15.44 3.90
C MET A 198 -19.85 16.41 3.27
N ARG A 199 -21.13 16.04 3.26
CA ARG A 199 -22.21 16.97 2.92
C ARG A 199 -22.34 17.95 4.09
N THR A 200 -21.74 19.14 3.97
CA THR A 200 -21.98 20.22 4.91
C THR A 200 -23.45 20.63 4.81
N SER A 201 -24.24 20.40 5.85
CA SER A 201 -25.57 20.98 5.92
C SER A 201 -25.41 22.48 6.16
N THR A 202 -25.77 23.29 5.18
CA THR A 202 -25.75 24.77 5.26
C THR A 202 -26.79 25.32 6.25
N PHE A 203 -27.34 24.48 7.13
CA PHE A 203 -28.36 24.83 8.09
C PHE A 203 -27.79 25.22 9.45
N ALA A 204 -26.59 24.75 9.80
CA ALA A 204 -25.98 24.97 11.11
C ALA A 204 -25.02 26.17 11.18
N ASP A 205 -24.49 26.63 10.05
CA ASP A 205 -23.54 27.74 10.00
C ASP A 205 -24.18 29.00 9.38
N PRO A 206 -24.34 30.11 10.13
CA PRO A 206 -24.75 31.37 9.54
C PRO A 206 -23.62 31.90 8.63
N PRO A 207 -23.97 32.53 7.48
CA PRO A 207 -22.97 33.15 6.62
C PRO A 207 -22.20 34.23 7.40
N LYS A 208 -20.87 34.16 7.32
CA LYS A 208 -19.98 35.25 7.76
C LYS A 208 -19.79 36.26 6.64
#